data_AF-R5TEE9-F1
#
_entry.id   AF-R5TEE9-F1
#
_cell.length_a   1.000
_cell.length_b   1.000
_cell.length_c   1.000
_cell.angle_alpha   90.00
_cell.angle_beta   90.00
_cell.angle_gamma   90.00
#
_symmetry.space_group_name_H-M   'P 1'
#
loop_
_entity.id
_entity.type
_entity.pdbx_description
1 polymer ?
#
loop_
_entity_poly.entity_id
_entity_poly.type
_entity_poly.pdbx_seq_one_letter_code
_entity_poly.pdbx_strand_id
1 'polypeptide(L)'
;MIGITNDQIKYAPMLEEAVIHLLEWIGNREYKVFAWSNTDYRQLKHEIQSKGITNPEILEFVNQDRWTDYQKTFDNRYDFDRSVGLADALELCEIEPDGHFHDGLDDAINTAKIIKKLEEKDLGESAVWIRNF
;
A
#
# COMPACT_ATOMS: atom_id res chain seq x y z
N MET A 1 8.56 -15.56 1.67
CA MET A 1 8.41 -15.87 3.12
C MET A 1 8.58 -14.55 3.84
N ILE A 2 7.61 -14.11 4.64
CA ILE A 2 7.49 -12.73 5.16
C ILE A 2 8.37 -12.39 6.39
N GLY A 3 9.35 -13.23 6.72
CA GLY A 3 10.29 -12.98 7.83
C GLY A 3 9.72 -13.02 9.26
N ILE A 4 8.39 -13.13 9.45
CA ILE A 4 7.75 -13.13 10.78
C ILE A 4 7.94 -14.48 11.51
N THR A 5 8.40 -14.41 12.76
CA THR A 5 8.59 -15.57 13.64
C THR A 5 7.39 -15.81 14.58
N ASN A 6 7.23 -17.05 15.06
CA ASN A 6 6.16 -17.38 16.00
C ASN A 6 6.26 -16.61 17.33
N ASP A 7 7.47 -16.31 17.79
CA ASP A 7 7.69 -15.57 19.04
C ASP A 7 7.21 -14.12 18.92
N GLN A 8 7.35 -13.50 17.75
CA GLN A 8 6.81 -12.17 17.48
C GLN A 8 5.28 -12.15 17.46
N ILE A 9 4.64 -13.24 17.02
CA ILE A 9 3.17 -13.35 16.97
C ILE A 9 2.59 -13.63 18.36
N LYS A 10 3.29 -14.37 19.21
CA LYS A 10 2.79 -14.86 20.51
C LYS A 10 2.26 -13.75 21.42
N TYR A 11 2.84 -12.56 21.33
CA TYR A 11 2.48 -11.41 22.15
C TYR A 11 1.98 -10.23 21.30
N ALA A 12 1.73 -10.45 20.01
CA ALA A 12 1.17 -9.44 19.14
C ALA A 12 -0.30 -9.17 19.48
N PRO A 13 -0.77 -7.92 19.30
CA PRO A 13 -2.18 -7.59 19.45
C PRO A 13 -3.06 -8.40 18.49
N MET A 14 -4.31 -8.59 18.87
CA MET A 14 -5.31 -9.12 17.95
C MET A 14 -5.57 -8.11 16.81
N LEU A 15 -6.10 -8.59 15.69
CA LEU A 15 -6.31 -7.74 14.51
C LEU A 15 -7.13 -6.49 14.82
N GLU A 16 -8.24 -6.63 15.56
CA GLU A 16 -9.09 -5.50 15.94
C GLU A 16 -8.32 -4.44 16.75
N GLU A 17 -7.55 -4.88 17.76
CA GLU A 17 -6.72 -3.99 18.59
C GLU A 17 -5.63 -3.31 17.75
N ALA A 18 -4.98 -4.04 16.84
CA ALA A 18 -3.94 -3.50 15.98
C ALA A 18 -4.48 -2.41 15.04
N VAL A 19 -5.67 -2.60 14.47
CA VAL A 19 -6.30 -1.58 13.61
C VAL A 19 -6.76 -0.39 14.44
N ILE A 20 -7.28 -0.59 15.65
CA ILE A 20 -7.63 0.53 16.56
C ILE A 20 -6.39 1.37 16.87
N HIS A 21 -5.26 0.76 17.25
CA HIS A 21 -4.03 1.51 17.49
C HIS A 21 -3.56 2.29 16.25
N LEU A 22 -3.74 1.73 15.05
CA LEU A 22 -3.44 2.45 13.81
C LEU A 22 -4.38 3.66 13.61
N LEU A 23 -5.68 3.49 13.85
CA LEU A 23 -6.67 4.56 13.72
C LEU A 23 -6.44 5.67 14.75
N GLU A 24 -6.11 5.32 15.99
CA GLU A 24 -5.73 6.27 17.04
C GLU A 24 -4.47 7.05 16.65
N TRP A 25 -3.48 6.37 16.07
CA TRP A 25 -2.27 7.02 15.57
C TRP A 25 -2.58 7.98 14.43
N ILE A 26 -3.45 7.61 13.47
CA ILE A 26 -3.95 8.48 12.40
C ILE A 26 -4.69 9.69 12.99
N GLY A 27 -5.49 9.47 14.03
CA GLY A 27 -6.28 10.49 14.69
C GLY A 27 -7.28 11.17 13.75
N ASN A 28 -7.52 12.46 13.96
CA ASN A 28 -8.55 13.22 13.22
C ASN A 28 -8.07 13.76 11.85
N ARG A 29 -6.99 13.20 11.30
CA ARG A 29 -6.47 13.66 10.00
C ARG A 29 -7.31 13.11 8.88
N GLU A 30 -7.48 13.89 7.82
CA GLU A 30 -7.99 13.35 6.56
C GLU A 30 -6.91 12.46 5.94
N TYR A 31 -7.29 11.28 5.48
CA TYR A 31 -6.35 10.29 4.92
C TYR A 31 -6.98 9.49 3.79
N LYS A 32 -6.11 8.97 2.93
CA LYS A 32 -6.38 7.93 1.97
C LYS A 32 -5.31 6.85 2.09
N VAL A 33 -5.71 5.59 1.97
CA VAL A 33 -4.78 4.46 2.05
C VAL A 33 -4.30 4.12 0.65
N PHE A 34 -2.99 4.04 0.48
CA PHE A 34 -2.35 3.58 -0.75
C PHE A 34 -1.68 2.25 -0.47
N ALA A 35 -1.98 1.26 -1.29
CA ALA A 35 -1.31 -0.03 -1.27
C ALA A 35 -0.70 -0.27 -2.66
N TRP A 36 0.41 -1.03 -2.73
CA TRP A 36 0.98 -1.35 -4.03
C TRP A 36 -0.05 -2.10 -4.88
N SER A 37 -0.67 -3.17 -4.38
CA SER A 37 -1.77 -3.83 -5.10
C SER A 37 -3.05 -3.89 -4.26
N ASN A 38 -4.19 -4.12 -4.91
CA ASN A 38 -5.46 -4.38 -4.22
C ASN A 38 -5.49 -5.69 -3.41
N THR A 39 -4.38 -6.40 -3.27
CA THR A 39 -4.29 -7.63 -2.46
C THR A 39 -4.37 -7.32 -0.97
N ASP A 40 -3.69 -6.26 -0.51
CA ASP A 40 -3.67 -5.88 0.92
C ASP A 40 -5.08 -5.52 1.41
N TYR A 41 -5.79 -4.71 0.62
CA TYR A 41 -7.20 -4.37 0.88
C TYR A 41 -8.07 -5.62 1.00
N ARG A 42 -7.97 -6.52 0.00
CA ARG A 42 -8.78 -7.75 -0.05
C ARG A 42 -8.49 -8.66 1.14
N GLN A 43 -7.22 -8.83 1.49
CA GLN A 43 -6.81 -9.65 2.63
C GLN A 43 -7.32 -9.05 3.94
N LEU A 44 -7.10 -7.75 4.19
CA LEU A 44 -7.57 -7.10 5.42
C LEU A 44 -9.09 -7.16 5.54
N LYS A 45 -9.82 -6.81 4.47
CA LYS A 45 -11.29 -6.89 4.45
C LYS A 45 -11.79 -8.30 4.73
N HIS A 46 -11.18 -9.30 4.12
CA HIS A 46 -11.53 -10.69 4.36
C HIS A 46 -11.34 -11.10 5.83
N GLU A 47 -10.21 -10.72 6.44
CA GLU A 47 -9.92 -11.01 7.83
C GLU A 47 -10.86 -10.28 8.81
N ILE A 48 -11.24 -9.04 8.54
CA ILE A 48 -12.25 -8.31 9.32
C ILE A 48 -13.60 -9.04 9.27
N GLN A 49 -14.02 -9.48 8.08
CA GLN A 49 -15.27 -10.20 7.88
C GLN A 49 -15.26 -11.59 8.53
N SER A 50 -14.18 -12.37 8.33
CA SER A 50 -14.08 -13.74 8.83
C SER A 50 -14.04 -13.81 10.35
N LYS A 51 -13.46 -12.81 11.00
CA LYS A 51 -13.43 -12.66 12.46
C LYS A 51 -14.69 -12.01 13.04
N GLY A 52 -15.63 -11.57 12.21
CA GLY A 52 -16.88 -10.94 12.65
C GLY A 52 -16.67 -9.59 13.36
N ILE A 53 -15.64 -8.84 12.99
CA ILE A 53 -15.35 -7.53 13.57
C ILE A 53 -16.38 -6.52 13.04
N THR A 54 -17.13 -5.89 13.95
CA THR A 54 -18.22 -4.95 13.63
C THR A 54 -17.98 -3.52 14.11
N ASN A 55 -16.76 -3.21 14.58
CA ASN A 55 -16.42 -1.86 15.01
C ASN A 55 -16.62 -0.85 13.85
N PRO A 56 -17.46 0.19 14.00
CA PRO A 56 -17.78 1.10 12.91
C PRO A 56 -16.57 1.83 12.31
N GLU A 57 -15.58 2.18 13.13
CA GLU A 57 -14.38 2.89 12.65
C GLU A 57 -13.50 1.97 11.80
N ILE A 58 -13.40 0.69 12.18
CA ILE A 58 -12.70 -0.33 11.40
C ILE A 58 -13.44 -0.60 10.08
N LEU A 59 -14.78 -0.70 10.12
CA LEU A 59 -15.59 -0.90 8.92
C LEU A 59 -15.44 0.28 7.95
N GLU A 60 -15.38 1.50 8.48
CA GLU A 60 -15.12 2.70 7.69
C GLU A 60 -13.68 2.72 7.15
N PHE A 61 -12.70 2.29 7.93
CA PHE A 61 -11.31 2.17 7.48
C PHE A 61 -11.15 1.21 6.30
N VAL A 62 -11.88 0.09 6.29
CA VAL A 62 -11.90 -0.88 5.18
C VAL A 62 -12.98 -0.59 4.13
N ASN A 63 -13.54 0.62 4.13
CA ASN A 63 -14.36 1.10 3.03
C ASN A 63 -13.50 1.23 1.77
N GLN A 64 -13.97 0.65 0.67
CA GLN A 64 -13.21 0.60 -0.59
C GLN A 64 -12.84 1.99 -1.11
N ASP A 65 -13.69 2.99 -0.89
CA ASP A 65 -13.47 4.36 -1.37
C ASP A 65 -12.26 5.04 -0.71
N ARG A 66 -11.81 4.52 0.44
CA ARG A 66 -10.61 5.00 1.14
C ARG A 66 -9.31 4.38 0.62
N TRP A 67 -9.39 3.33 -0.18
CA TRP A 67 -8.21 2.57 -0.63
C TRP A 67 -7.92 2.83 -2.11
N THR A 68 -6.64 3.03 -2.42
CA THR A 68 -6.14 3.20 -3.78
C THR A 68 -5.18 2.08 -4.11
N ASP A 69 -5.48 1.37 -5.19
CA ASP A 69 -4.56 0.44 -5.85
C ASP A 69 -3.56 1.26 -6.67
N TYR A 70 -2.35 1.44 -6.13
CA TYR A 70 -1.35 2.28 -6.78
C TYR A 70 -0.66 1.57 -7.95
N GLN A 71 -0.55 0.24 -7.94
CA GLN A 71 -0.09 -0.55 -9.09
C GLN A 71 -0.99 -0.31 -10.29
N LYS A 72 -2.32 -0.32 -10.11
CA LYS A 72 -3.23 0.03 -11.22
C LYS A 72 -3.04 1.47 -11.70
N THR A 73 -2.76 2.40 -10.79
CA THR A 73 -2.47 3.80 -11.15
C THR A 73 -1.19 3.89 -11.97
N PHE A 74 -0.15 3.14 -11.56
CA PHE A 74 1.12 3.02 -12.25
C PHE A 74 0.98 2.38 -13.63
N ASP A 75 0.34 1.21 -13.71
CA ASP A 75 0.10 0.46 -14.95
C ASP A 75 -0.60 1.35 -16.00
N ASN A 76 -1.64 2.08 -15.60
CA ASN A 76 -2.37 3.00 -16.49
C ASN A 76 -1.52 4.20 -16.93
N ARG A 77 -0.68 4.75 -16.03
CA ARG A 77 0.16 5.92 -16.32
C ARG A 77 1.21 5.61 -17.40
N TYR A 78 1.66 4.36 -17.46
CA TYR A 78 2.69 3.89 -18.40
C TYR A 78 2.15 3.00 -19.53
N ASP A 79 0.82 2.84 -19.63
CA ASP A 79 0.13 2.04 -20.67
C ASP A 79 0.60 0.58 -20.72
N PHE A 80 0.82 -0.03 -19.55
CA PHE A 80 1.24 -1.43 -19.46
C PHE A 80 0.05 -2.39 -19.60
N ASP A 81 0.17 -3.35 -20.52
CA ASP A 81 -0.82 -4.43 -20.72
C ASP A 81 -0.88 -5.45 -19.56
N ARG A 82 0.14 -5.46 -18.69
CA ARG A 82 0.27 -6.36 -17.54
C ARG A 82 0.65 -5.59 -16.29
N SER A 83 0.19 -6.08 -15.15
CA SER A 83 0.55 -5.46 -13.87
C SER A 83 2.02 -5.61 -13.53
N VAL A 84 2.63 -4.48 -13.16
CA VAL A 84 4.06 -4.38 -12.84
C VAL A 84 4.26 -4.63 -11.34
N GLY A 85 5.16 -5.54 -10.98
CA GLY A 85 5.49 -5.81 -9.58
C GLY A 85 6.19 -4.62 -8.91
N LEU A 86 6.19 -4.55 -7.57
CA LEU A 86 6.80 -3.43 -6.85
C LEU A 86 8.30 -3.30 -7.18
N ALA A 87 9.03 -4.42 -7.23
CA ALA A 87 10.44 -4.45 -7.59
C ALA A 87 10.68 -3.90 -9.01
N ASP A 88 9.93 -4.39 -10.00
CA ASP A 88 10.01 -3.94 -11.39
C ASP A 88 9.69 -2.44 -11.50
N ALA A 89 8.71 -1.95 -10.74
CA ALA A 89 8.35 -0.54 -10.74
C ALA A 89 9.41 0.36 -10.09
N LEU A 90 10.08 -0.10 -9.04
CA LEU A 90 11.24 0.59 -8.46
C LEU A 90 12.37 0.69 -9.48
N GLU A 91 12.65 -0.39 -10.21
CA GLU A 91 13.67 -0.42 -11.27
C GLU A 91 13.31 0.54 -12.41
N LEU A 92 12.07 0.50 -12.92
CA LEU A 92 11.57 1.43 -13.95
C LEU A 92 11.62 2.88 -13.48
N CYS A 93 11.42 3.11 -12.18
CA CYS A 93 11.55 4.43 -11.59
C CYS A 93 12.99 4.80 -11.25
N GLU A 94 14.00 3.96 -11.48
CA GLU A 94 15.38 4.18 -11.03
C GLU A 94 15.45 4.55 -9.53
N ILE A 95 14.72 3.81 -8.69
CA ILE A 95 14.71 3.95 -7.24
C ILE A 95 15.36 2.72 -6.63
N GLU A 96 16.41 2.92 -5.85
CA GLU A 96 17.01 1.84 -5.05
C GLU A 96 16.01 1.37 -3.97
N PRO A 97 15.73 0.05 -3.88
CA PRO A 97 14.83 -0.51 -2.89
C PRO A 97 15.44 -0.39 -1.49
N ASP A 98 14.61 0.01 -0.51
CA ASP A 98 14.97 -0.11 0.91
C ASP A 98 14.52 -1.47 1.44
N GLY A 99 15.36 -2.07 2.29
CA GLY A 99 14.99 -3.23 3.09
C GLY A 99 14.80 -4.53 2.29
N HIS A 100 13.92 -5.39 2.77
CA HIS A 100 13.65 -6.70 2.20
C HIS A 100 12.25 -6.74 1.59
N PHE A 101 12.16 -7.15 0.32
CA PHE A 101 10.86 -7.45 -0.28
C PHE A 101 10.10 -8.52 0.52
N HIS A 102 8.78 -8.36 0.57
CA HIS A 102 7.87 -9.19 1.37
C HIS A 102 7.95 -8.95 2.88
N ASP A 103 8.60 -7.86 3.32
CA ASP A 103 8.31 -7.23 4.60
C ASP A 103 7.30 -6.08 4.37
N GLY A 104 6.22 -6.07 5.15
CA GLY A 104 5.12 -5.13 4.93
C GLY A 104 5.49 -3.67 5.16
N LEU A 105 6.46 -3.38 6.03
CA LEU A 105 6.93 -2.02 6.26
C LEU A 105 7.84 -1.56 5.13
N ASP A 106 8.78 -2.40 4.72
CA ASP A 106 9.70 -2.09 3.61
C ASP A 106 8.92 -1.90 2.29
N ASP A 107 7.94 -2.76 2.01
CA ASP A 107 7.06 -2.63 0.84
C ASP A 107 6.24 -1.31 0.88
N ALA A 108 5.77 -0.89 2.07
CA ALA A 108 5.06 0.38 2.24
C ALA A 108 5.99 1.60 2.01
N ILE A 109 7.22 1.55 2.51
CA ILE A 109 8.23 2.61 2.29
C ILE A 109 8.55 2.73 0.80
N ASN A 110 8.82 1.61 0.14
CA ASN A 110 9.14 1.59 -1.28
C ASN A 110 7.97 2.07 -2.14
N THR A 111 6.73 1.68 -1.79
CA THR A 111 5.52 2.22 -2.42
C THR A 111 5.43 3.74 -2.27
N ALA A 112 5.69 4.27 -1.07
CA ALA A 112 5.67 5.70 -0.82
C ALA A 112 6.74 6.47 -1.62
N LYS A 113 7.93 5.88 -1.86
CA LYS A 113 8.97 6.48 -2.72
C LYS A 113 8.48 6.64 -4.16
N ILE A 114 7.83 5.63 -4.73
CA ILE A 114 7.27 5.70 -6.08
C ILE A 114 6.20 6.79 -6.14
N ILE A 115 5.24 6.78 -5.20
CA ILE A 115 4.18 7.79 -5.14
C ILE A 115 4.79 9.19 -5.10
N LYS A 116 5.72 9.42 -4.19
CA LYS A 116 6.40 10.72 -4.06
C LYS A 116 7.04 11.13 -5.38
N LYS A 117 7.82 10.24 -6.03
CA LYS A 117 8.50 10.56 -7.29
C LYS A 117 7.52 10.91 -8.42
N LEU A 118 6.39 10.21 -8.52
CA LEU A 118 5.43 10.44 -9.61
C LEU A 118 4.57 11.67 -9.36
N GLU A 119 4.08 11.87 -8.15
CA GLU A 119 3.21 13.00 -7.83
C GLU A 119 4.01 14.33 -7.73
N GLU A 120 5.28 14.30 -7.33
CA GLU A 120 6.17 15.49 -7.40
C GLU A 120 6.50 15.87 -8.86
N LYS A 121 6.66 14.87 -9.74
CA LYS A 121 6.86 15.13 -11.18
C LYS A 121 5.61 15.73 -11.83
N ASP A 122 4.42 15.26 -11.49
CA ASP A 122 3.16 15.80 -12.03
C ASP A 122 2.90 17.27 -11.61
N LEU A 123 3.46 17.71 -10.47
CA LEU A 123 3.38 19.11 -10.03
C LEU A 123 4.43 20.04 -10.67
N GLY A 124 5.54 19.48 -11.18
CA GLY A 124 6.67 20.23 -11.73
C GLY A 124 6.78 20.21 -13.26
N GLU A 125 6.12 19.25 -13.93
CA GLU A 125 6.38 18.96 -15.33
C GLU A 125 5.09 18.77 -16.14
N SER A 126 4.73 19.81 -16.89
CA SER A 126 4.18 19.63 -18.25
C SER A 126 5.25 19.05 -19.17
N ALA A 127 5.91 17.95 -18.78
CA ALA A 127 6.97 17.34 -19.56
C ALA A 127 6.42 16.20 -20.39
N VAL A 128 6.53 16.42 -21.69
CA VAL A 128 6.44 15.44 -22.76
C VAL A 128 7.35 14.25 -22.43
N TRP A 129 6.76 13.11 -22.10
CA TRP A 129 7.48 11.84 -22.11
C TRP A 129 7.21 11.15 -23.44
N ILE A 130 8.26 11.16 -24.25
CA ILE A 130 8.39 10.42 -25.50
C ILE A 130 8.19 8.94 -25.18
N ARG A 131 7.16 8.36 -25.81
CA ARG A 131 6.99 6.92 -26.00
C ARG A 131 8.30 6.33 -26.51
N ASN A 132 8.92 5.46 -25.72
CA ASN A 132 9.85 4.45 -26.20
C ASN A 132 9.84 3.28 -25.22
N PHE A 133 8.74 2.53 -25.27
CA PHE A 133 8.79 1.08 -25.33
C PHE A 133 7.92 0.65 -26.52
#